data_AF-H2BSX3-F1
#
_entry.id   AF-H2BSX3-F1
#
_cell.length_a   1.000
_cell.length_b   1.000
_cell.length_c   1.000
_cell.angle_alpha   90.00
_cell.angle_beta   90.00
_cell.angle_gamma   90.00
#
_symmetry.space_group_name_H-M   'P 1'
#
loop_
_entity.id
_entity.type
_entity.pdbx_description
1 polymer ?
#
loop_
_entity_poly.entity_id
_entity_poly.type
_entity_poly.pdbx_seq_one_letter_code
_entity_poly.pdbx_strand_id
1 'polypeptide(L)'
;MDTKSRFTKIIKENEGLIYKVTTLYTNSVQDRKDLYQEIVYQLWKSFDSFNEQAKLSTWMYRVALNTAIFNLKQTKRRIQTTSIDFRTEQPSEEIDKTEEERINLLYEHIQMLNLLEKGIILLYLEGKSHEEIASIVGISISNVGTKISRIREKIKSQIIKKK
;
A
#
# COMPACT_ATOMS: atom_id res chain seq x y z
N MET A 1 -22.42 21.17 -7.24
CA MET A 1 -20.97 21.11 -6.96
C MET A 1 -20.31 20.61 -8.23
N ASP A 2 -19.34 21.33 -8.79
CA ASP A 2 -18.63 20.90 -10.01
C ASP A 2 -17.85 19.59 -9.79
N THR A 3 -17.70 18.76 -10.82
CA THR A 3 -17.03 17.43 -10.74
C THR A 3 -15.62 17.55 -10.17
N LYS A 4 -14.87 18.59 -10.57
CA LYS A 4 -13.52 18.87 -10.05
C LYS A 4 -13.53 19.16 -8.56
N SER A 5 -14.51 19.95 -8.09
CA SER A 5 -14.65 20.29 -6.67
C SER A 5 -14.98 19.06 -5.83
N ARG A 6 -15.90 18.20 -6.32
CA ARG A 6 -16.25 16.94 -5.65
C ARG A 6 -15.05 16.00 -5.55
N PHE A 7 -14.31 15.82 -6.64
CA PHE A 7 -13.10 15.00 -6.66
C PHE A 7 -12.04 15.54 -5.70
N THR A 8 -11.75 16.84 -5.74
CA THR A 8 -10.74 17.46 -4.88
C THR A 8 -11.07 17.25 -3.40
N LYS A 9 -12.35 17.38 -3.02
CA LYS A 9 -12.81 17.11 -1.65
C LYS A 9 -12.57 15.66 -1.25
N ILE A 10 -12.97 14.71 -2.10
CA ILE A 10 -12.78 13.27 -1.87
C ILE A 10 -11.30 12.92 -1.67
N ILE A 11 -10.42 13.43 -2.53
CA ILE A 11 -8.98 13.17 -2.41
C ILE A 11 -8.44 13.71 -1.09
N LYS A 12 -8.76 14.96 -0.73
CA LYS A 12 -8.29 15.56 0.52
C LYS A 12 -8.77 14.80 1.76
N GLU A 13 -10.03 14.39 1.79
CA GLU A 13 -10.60 13.64 2.92
C GLU A 13 -10.02 12.22 3.06
N ASN A 14 -9.47 11.66 1.98
CA ASN A 14 -8.96 10.29 1.94
C ASN A 14 -7.46 10.23 1.62
N GLU A 15 -6.74 11.34 1.78
CA GLU A 15 -5.35 11.45 1.33
C GLU A 15 -4.42 10.48 2.06
N GLY A 16 -4.70 10.22 3.34
CA GLY A 16 -3.98 9.25 4.17
C GLY A 16 -3.97 7.84 3.55
N LEU A 17 -5.02 7.44 2.83
CA LEU A 17 -5.06 6.17 2.11
C LEU A 17 -3.96 6.10 1.05
N ILE A 18 -3.86 7.17 0.24
CA ILE A 18 -2.89 7.25 -0.85
C ILE A 18 -1.47 7.25 -0.29
N TYR A 19 -1.22 8.00 0.80
CA TYR A 19 0.07 8.01 1.47
C TYR A 19 0.48 6.66 2.05
N LYS A 20 -0.45 5.89 2.62
CA LYS A 20 -0.18 4.53 3.09
C LYS A 20 0.24 3.63 1.93
N VAL A 21 -0.47 3.70 0.80
CA VAL A 21 -0.12 2.91 -0.39
C VAL A 21 1.23 3.32 -0.94
N THR A 22 1.50 4.61 -1.13
CA THR A 22 2.79 5.06 -1.69
C THR A 22 3.95 4.66 -0.78
N THR A 23 3.82 4.84 0.53
CA THR A 23 4.84 4.47 1.52
C THR A 23 5.11 2.96 1.57
N LEU A 24 4.08 2.13 1.36
CA LEU A 24 4.24 0.68 1.31
C LEU A 24 5.07 0.21 0.10
N TYR A 25 4.97 0.92 -1.02
CA TYR A 25 5.47 0.46 -2.32
C TYR A 25 6.73 1.19 -2.81
N THR A 26 7.21 2.20 -2.10
CA THR A 26 8.36 3.01 -2.52
C THR A 26 9.28 3.35 -1.33
N ASN A 27 10.57 3.56 -1.61
CA ASN A 27 11.59 3.79 -0.58
C ASN A 27 12.09 5.23 -0.54
N SER A 28 12.05 5.97 -1.66
CA SER A 28 12.50 7.36 -1.71
C SER A 28 11.33 8.35 -1.61
N VAL A 29 11.62 9.57 -1.17
CA VAL A 29 10.63 10.67 -1.16
C VAL A 29 10.19 11.02 -2.59
N GLN A 30 11.09 10.92 -3.56
CA GLN A 30 10.79 11.23 -4.96
C GLN A 30 9.83 10.18 -5.54
N ASP A 31 10.13 8.89 -5.38
CA ASP A 31 9.27 7.81 -5.86
C ASP A 31 7.87 7.87 -5.21
N ARG A 32 7.79 8.25 -3.92
CA ARG A 32 6.51 8.46 -3.24
C ARG A 32 5.67 9.55 -3.90
N LYS A 33 6.29 10.69 -4.23
CA LYS A 33 5.61 11.81 -4.88
C LYS A 33 5.14 11.44 -6.27
N ASP A 34 5.99 10.76 -7.04
CA ASP A 34 5.67 10.34 -8.40
C ASP A 34 4.53 9.31 -8.40
N LEU A 35 4.60 8.31 -7.52
CA LEU A 35 3.52 7.33 -7.38
C LEU A 35 2.22 7.95 -6.85
N TYR A 36 2.31 8.92 -5.93
CA TYR A 36 1.14 9.66 -5.46
C TYR A 36 0.42 10.36 -6.63
N GLN A 37 1.17 11.09 -7.46
CA GLN A 37 0.60 11.81 -8.61
C GLN A 37 -0.05 10.84 -9.60
N GLU A 38 0.60 9.73 -9.89
CA GLU A 38 0.05 8.70 -10.78
C GLU A 38 -1.22 8.07 -10.21
N ILE A 39 -1.28 7.79 -8.91
CA ILE A 39 -2.51 7.31 -8.26
C ILE A 39 -3.63 8.34 -8.37
N VAL A 40 -3.37 9.61 -8.06
CA VAL A 40 -4.37 10.69 -8.18
C VAL A 40 -4.85 10.83 -9.61
N TYR A 41 -3.96 10.73 -10.60
CA TYR A 41 -4.31 10.75 -12.01
C TYR A 41 -5.24 9.59 -12.40
N GLN A 42 -4.93 8.36 -11.98
CA GLN A 42 -5.79 7.20 -12.26
C GLN A 42 -7.14 7.28 -11.53
N LEU A 43 -7.17 7.83 -10.32
CA LEU A 43 -8.40 8.11 -9.60
C LEU A 43 -9.27 9.13 -10.36
N TRP A 44 -8.68 10.20 -10.89
CA TRP A 44 -9.40 11.18 -11.70
C TRP A 44 -10.00 10.54 -12.96
N LYS A 45 -9.21 9.76 -13.70
CA LYS A 45 -9.68 9.07 -14.92
C LYS A 45 -10.82 8.09 -14.68
N SER A 46 -10.88 7.50 -13.49
CA SER A 46 -11.91 6.53 -13.12
C SER A 46 -13.02 7.12 -12.27
N PHE A 47 -13.01 8.43 -12.03
CA PHE A 47 -13.95 9.08 -11.14
C PHE A 47 -15.39 9.03 -11.67
N ASP A 48 -15.56 9.23 -12.98
CA ASP A 48 -16.88 9.20 -13.62
C ASP A 48 -17.50 7.80 -13.66
N SER A 49 -16.68 6.75 -13.57
CA SER A 49 -17.13 5.36 -13.53
C SER A 49 -17.34 4.83 -12.11
N PHE A 50 -17.02 5.62 -11.08
CA PHE A 50 -17.34 5.27 -9.71
C PHE A 50 -18.84 5.36 -9.49
N ASN A 51 -19.50 4.19 -9.47
CA ASN A 51 -20.86 4.07 -9.00
C ASN A 51 -20.85 3.85 -7.48
N GLU A 52 -21.71 4.56 -6.74
CA GLU A 52 -21.75 4.55 -5.26
C GLU A 52 -22.21 3.20 -4.65
N GLN A 53 -22.19 2.12 -5.44
CA GLN A 53 -22.51 0.76 -5.02
C GLN A 53 -21.40 0.14 -4.14
N ALA A 54 -20.16 0.62 -4.27
CA ALA A 54 -19.05 0.25 -3.40
C ALA A 54 -18.68 1.41 -2.48
N LYS A 55 -18.19 1.10 -1.27
CA LYS A 55 -17.62 2.13 -0.39
C LYS A 55 -16.51 2.87 -1.12
N LEU A 56 -16.50 4.19 -1.01
CA LEU A 56 -15.49 5.06 -1.62
C LEU A 56 -14.06 4.60 -1.34
N SER A 57 -13.76 4.26 -0.07
CA SER A 57 -12.43 3.77 0.31
C SER A 57 -12.03 2.47 -0.42
N THR A 58 -12.99 1.58 -0.69
CA THR A 58 -12.75 0.30 -1.37
C THR A 58 -12.38 0.56 -2.83
N TRP A 59 -13.11 1.44 -3.50
CA TRP A 59 -12.76 1.88 -4.85
C TRP A 59 -11.39 2.56 -4.89
N MET A 60 -11.10 3.47 -3.95
CA MET A 60 -9.81 4.16 -3.89
C MET A 60 -8.64 3.21 -3.67
N TYR A 61 -8.74 2.27 -2.71
CA TYR A 61 -7.71 1.25 -2.51
C TYR A 61 -7.50 0.39 -3.75
N ARG A 62 -8.58 -0.01 -4.43
CA ARG A 62 -8.50 -0.81 -5.65
C ARG A 62 -7.69 -0.08 -6.73
N VAL A 63 -8.01 1.19 -6.99
CA VAL A 63 -7.27 1.99 -7.97
C VAL A 63 -5.82 2.18 -7.51
N ALA A 64 -5.60 2.61 -6.27
CA ALA A 64 -4.27 2.91 -5.75
C ALA A 64 -3.33 1.68 -5.77
N LEU A 65 -3.79 0.53 -5.28
CA LEU A 65 -2.98 -0.70 -5.23
C LEU A 65 -2.67 -1.22 -6.64
N ASN A 66 -3.65 -1.21 -7.54
CA ASN A 66 -3.42 -1.65 -8.93
C ASN A 66 -2.42 -0.75 -9.64
N THR A 67 -2.54 0.57 -9.47
CA THR A 67 -1.61 1.55 -10.03
C THR A 67 -0.19 1.37 -9.50
N ALA A 68 -0.02 1.18 -8.19
CA ALA A 68 1.28 0.95 -7.56
C ALA A 68 1.94 -0.35 -8.05
N ILE A 69 1.19 -1.46 -8.03
CA ILE A 69 1.69 -2.77 -8.47
C ILE A 69 2.07 -2.73 -9.97
N PHE A 70 1.26 -2.07 -10.78
CA PHE A 70 1.51 -1.91 -12.21
C PHE A 70 2.79 -1.09 -12.48
N ASN A 71 2.92 0.07 -11.83
CA ASN A 71 4.13 0.91 -11.95
C ASN A 71 5.39 0.14 -11.58
N LEU A 72 5.39 -0.52 -10.41
CA LEU A 72 6.53 -1.30 -9.96
C LEU A 72 6.90 -2.46 -10.91
N LYS A 73 5.89 -3.12 -11.50
CA LYS A 73 6.13 -4.18 -12.51
C LYS A 73 6.71 -3.60 -13.79
N GLN A 74 6.30 -2.41 -14.22
CA GLN A 74 6.88 -1.74 -15.40
C GLN A 74 8.32 -1.28 -15.14
N THR A 75 8.59 -0.63 -14.01
CA THR A 75 9.93 -0.15 -13.67
C THR A 75 10.93 -1.30 -13.61
N LYS A 76 10.56 -2.43 -12.99
CA LYS A 76 11.40 -3.66 -12.97
C LYS A 76 11.69 -4.24 -14.36
N ARG A 77 10.81 -4.02 -15.34
CA ARG A 77 11.01 -4.47 -16.73
C ARG A 77 11.87 -3.51 -17.54
N ARG A 78 11.89 -2.21 -17.18
CA ARG A 78 12.53 -1.17 -17.98
C ARG A 78 14.03 -1.05 -17.71
N ILE A 79 14.51 -1.14 -16.46
CA ILE A 79 15.93 -0.93 -16.14
C ILE A 79 16.33 -1.69 -14.85
N GLN A 80 17.39 -2.51 -14.90
CA GLN A 80 18.21 -2.84 -13.73
C GLN A 80 19.34 -1.81 -13.64
N THR A 81 19.06 -0.64 -13.07
CA THR A 81 20.11 0.30 -12.66
C THR A 81 20.30 0.09 -11.17
N THR A 82 21.51 -0.29 -10.79
CA THR A 82 21.90 -0.42 -9.38
C THR A 82 21.81 0.97 -8.75
N SER A 83 20.72 1.25 -8.04
CA SER A 83 20.67 2.37 -7.12
C SER A 83 21.45 2.00 -5.87
N ILE A 84 22.41 2.86 -5.51
CA ILE A 84 23.13 2.82 -4.23
C ILE A 84 22.09 2.89 -3.11
N ASP A 85 22.19 1.95 -2.15
CA ASP A 85 21.33 1.88 -0.98
C ASP A 85 21.33 3.20 -0.21
N PHE A 86 20.29 4.01 -0.39
CA PHE A 86 19.95 5.05 0.56
C PHE A 86 18.97 4.46 1.57
N ARG A 87 19.53 3.87 2.62
CA ARG A 87 18.82 3.73 3.90
C ARG A 87 18.36 5.12 4.30
N THR A 88 17.06 5.36 4.26
CA THR A 88 16.47 6.58 4.79
C THR A 88 16.46 6.43 6.31
N GLU A 89 17.44 7.03 6.97
CA GLU A 89 17.36 7.28 8.40
C GLU A 89 16.20 8.25 8.64
N GLN A 90 15.20 7.79 9.40
CA GLN A 90 14.15 8.65 9.93
C GLN A 90 14.75 9.52 11.05
N PRO A 91 14.30 10.78 11.24
CA PRO A 91 14.72 11.58 12.38
C PRO A 91 14.21 10.92 13.66
N SER A 92 15.13 10.52 14.53
CA SER A 92 14.84 10.02 15.86
C SER A 92 14.41 11.17 16.77
N GLU A 93 13.13 11.23 17.13
CA GLU A 93 12.67 11.94 18.33
C GLU A 93 12.64 10.93 19.48
N GLU A 94 13.27 11.25 20.61
CA GLU A 94 13.42 10.35 21.77
C GLU A 94 12.06 10.02 22.41
N ILE A 95 11.43 8.94 21.94
CA ILE A 95 10.22 8.36 22.52
C ILE A 95 10.40 6.83 22.56
N ASP A 96 9.98 6.22 23.68
CA ASP A 96 10.10 4.80 24.08
C ASP A 96 10.70 3.80 23.05
N LYS A 97 12.01 3.54 23.20
CA LYS A 97 12.87 2.81 22.23
C LYS A 97 12.38 1.39 21.89
N THR A 98 11.56 0.77 22.73
CA THR A 98 11.19 -0.64 22.58
C THR A 98 10.06 -0.88 21.59
N GLU A 99 9.14 0.07 21.44
CA GLU A 99 7.97 -0.07 20.56
C GLU A 99 8.30 0.33 19.11
N GLU A 100 9.07 1.39 18.93
CA GLU A 100 9.52 1.83 17.61
C GLU A 100 10.43 0.79 16.95
N GLU A 101 11.34 0.16 17.71
CA GLU A 101 12.16 -0.95 17.21
C GLU A 101 11.33 -2.13 16.69
N ARG A 102 10.23 -2.47 17.38
CA ARG A 102 9.31 -3.53 16.95
C ARG A 102 8.54 -3.15 15.69
N ILE A 103 8.10 -1.89 15.61
CA ILE A 103 7.40 -1.35 14.44
C ILE A 103 8.34 -1.33 13.24
N ASN A 104 9.57 -0.83 13.40
CA ASN A 104 10.58 -0.82 12.36
C ASN A 104 10.91 -2.22 11.86
N LEU A 105 11.08 -3.19 12.77
CA LEU A 105 11.31 -4.59 12.42
C LEU A 105 10.11 -5.18 11.64
N LEU A 106 8.88 -4.88 12.04
CA LEU A 106 7.68 -5.30 11.31
C LEU A 106 7.67 -4.72 9.88
N TYR A 107 8.01 -3.44 9.72
CA TYR A 107 8.10 -2.80 8.41
C TYR A 107 9.18 -3.44 7.52
N GLU A 108 10.37 -3.77 8.07
CA GLU A 108 11.40 -4.51 7.34
C GLU A 108 10.86 -5.85 6.81
N HIS A 109 10.11 -6.59 7.64
CA HIS A 109 9.52 -7.87 7.24
C HIS A 109 8.42 -7.72 6.20
N ILE A 110 7.57 -6.70 6.32
CA ILE A 110 6.56 -6.37 5.31
C ILE A 110 7.23 -6.04 3.97
N GLN A 111 8.39 -5.37 3.98
CA GLN A 111 9.10 -5.04 2.74
C GLN A 111 9.58 -6.27 1.96
N MET A 112 9.85 -7.39 2.63
CA MET A 112 10.22 -8.68 2.02
C MET A 112 9.03 -9.47 1.44
N LEU A 113 7.80 -9.03 1.69
CA LEU A 113 6.62 -9.64 1.10
C LEU A 113 6.56 -9.34 -0.41
N ASN A 114 5.91 -10.21 -1.17
CA ASN A 114 5.65 -9.90 -2.56
C ASN A 114 4.60 -8.76 -2.67
N LEU A 115 4.50 -8.14 -3.85
CA LEU A 115 3.64 -6.96 -4.05
C LEU A 115 2.16 -7.20 -3.68
N LEU A 116 1.67 -8.41 -3.90
CA LEU A 116 0.30 -8.80 -3.58
C LEU A 116 0.10 -8.97 -2.07
N GLU A 117 1.04 -9.67 -1.42
CA GLU A 117 1.06 -9.89 0.02
C GLU A 117 1.10 -8.57 0.80
N LYS A 118 1.90 -7.59 0.33
CA LYS A 118 1.93 -6.22 0.88
C LYS A 118 0.55 -5.56 0.87
N GLY A 119 -0.15 -5.62 -0.27
CA GLY A 119 -1.49 -5.04 -0.39
C GLY A 119 -2.51 -5.71 0.52
N ILE A 120 -2.47 -7.05 0.61
CA ILE A 120 -3.37 -7.82 1.49
C ILE A 120 -3.16 -7.46 2.96
N ILE A 121 -1.91 -7.41 3.43
CA ILE A 121 -1.64 -7.12 4.85
C ILE A 121 -1.99 -5.67 5.20
N LEU A 122 -1.75 -4.71 4.30
CA LEU A 122 -2.17 -3.32 4.49
C LEU A 122 -3.69 -3.24 4.71
N LEU A 123 -4.48 -3.83 3.82
CA LEU A 123 -5.95 -3.77 3.93
C LEU A 123 -6.47 -4.47 5.18
N TYR A 124 -5.83 -5.57 5.58
CA TYR A 124 -6.16 -6.26 6.83
C TYR A 124 -5.88 -5.37 8.05
N LEU A 125 -4.74 -4.67 8.08
CA LEU A 125 -4.40 -3.72 9.15
C LEU A 125 -5.33 -2.49 9.16
N GLU A 126 -5.84 -2.09 8.00
CA GLU A 126 -6.88 -1.05 7.86
C GLU A 126 -8.29 -1.55 8.25
N GLY A 127 -8.43 -2.77 8.75
CA GLY A 127 -9.68 -3.34 9.24
C GLY A 127 -10.68 -3.69 8.13
N LYS A 128 -10.22 -3.87 6.89
CA LYS A 128 -11.09 -4.30 5.79
C LYS A 128 -11.54 -5.74 5.97
N SER A 129 -12.82 -5.99 5.66
CA SER A 129 -13.39 -7.33 5.62
C SER A 129 -12.73 -8.21 4.56
N HIS A 130 -12.88 -9.53 4.66
CA HIS A 130 -12.29 -10.45 3.68
C HIS A 130 -12.91 -10.24 2.28
N GLU A 131 -14.18 -9.88 2.25
CA GLU A 131 -14.95 -9.50 1.07
C GLU A 131 -14.39 -8.25 0.40
N GLU A 132 -14.13 -7.20 1.19
CA GLU A 132 -13.50 -5.97 0.70
C GLU A 132 -12.10 -6.23 0.17
N ILE A 133 -11.27 -7.00 0.90
CA ILE A 133 -9.91 -7.35 0.46
C ILE A 133 -9.96 -8.13 -0.86
N ALA A 134 -10.84 -9.13 -0.96
CA ALA A 134 -11.03 -9.91 -2.18
C ALA A 134 -11.39 -9.03 -3.38
N SER A 135 -12.35 -8.12 -3.19
CA SER A 135 -12.82 -7.18 -4.21
C SER A 135 -11.74 -6.18 -4.64
N ILE A 136 -10.96 -5.67 -3.68
CA ILE A 136 -9.88 -4.70 -3.92
C ILE A 136 -8.73 -5.34 -4.68
N VAL A 137 -8.31 -6.54 -4.26
CA VAL A 137 -7.09 -7.20 -4.73
C VAL A 137 -7.34 -8.12 -5.93
N GLY A 138 -8.59 -8.52 -6.18
CA GLY A 138 -8.97 -9.36 -7.33
C GLY A 138 -8.70 -10.85 -7.12
N ILE A 139 -8.97 -11.36 -5.92
CA ILE A 139 -8.85 -12.80 -5.57
C ILE A 139 -10.14 -13.31 -4.93
N SER A 140 -10.33 -14.63 -4.82
CA SER A 140 -11.49 -15.18 -4.11
C SER A 140 -11.42 -14.91 -2.61
N ILE A 141 -12.60 -14.73 -1.98
CA ILE A 141 -12.74 -14.52 -0.53
C ILE A 141 -12.10 -15.67 0.25
N SER A 142 -12.30 -16.92 -0.19
CA SER A 142 -11.67 -18.11 0.39
C SER A 142 -10.14 -18.08 0.38
N ASN A 143 -9.53 -17.42 -0.61
CA ASN A 143 -8.08 -17.31 -0.73
C ASN A 143 -7.52 -16.19 0.17
N VAL A 144 -8.32 -15.18 0.53
CA VAL A 144 -7.89 -14.08 1.41
C VAL A 144 -7.43 -14.61 2.77
N GLY A 145 -8.27 -15.39 3.47
CA GLY A 145 -7.94 -15.91 4.80
C GLY A 145 -6.70 -16.80 4.78
N THR A 146 -6.59 -17.68 3.77
CA THR A 146 -5.42 -18.54 3.57
C THR A 146 -4.15 -17.71 3.34
N LYS A 147 -4.22 -16.65 2.51
CA LYS A 147 -3.08 -15.76 2.27
C LYS A 147 -2.69 -14.99 3.52
N ILE A 148 -3.64 -14.43 4.27
CA ILE A 148 -3.37 -13.73 5.53
C ILE A 148 -2.65 -14.67 6.51
N SER A 149 -3.10 -15.92 6.67
CA SER A 149 -2.43 -16.88 7.54
C SER A 149 -0.98 -17.13 7.12
N ARG A 150 -0.75 -17.39 5.83
CA ARG A 150 0.59 -17.60 5.27
C ARG A 150 1.49 -16.38 5.40
N ILE A 151 0.96 -15.17 5.21
CA ILE A 151 1.70 -13.91 5.40
C ILE A 151 2.16 -13.78 6.85
N ARG A 152 1.27 -14.04 7.83
CA ARG A 152 1.61 -13.99 9.26
C ARG A 152 2.68 -15.02 9.62
N GLU A 153 2.57 -16.24 9.11
CA GLU A 153 3.59 -17.29 9.30
C GLU A 153 4.94 -16.89 8.71
N LYS A 154 4.94 -16.30 7.51
CA LYS A 154 6.15 -15.79 6.86
C LYS A 154 6.82 -14.71 7.70
N ILE A 155 6.09 -13.69 8.15
CA ILE A 155 6.60 -12.64 9.04
C ILE A 155 7.14 -13.26 10.34
N LYS A 156 6.38 -14.15 11.00
CA LYS A 156 6.80 -14.81 12.25
C LYS A 156 8.10 -15.61 12.08
N SER A 157 8.21 -16.39 11.01
CA SER A 157 9.40 -17.21 10.73
C SER A 157 10.64 -16.35 10.48
N GLN A 158 10.49 -15.16 9.88
CA GLN A 158 11.59 -14.24 9.64
C GLN A 158 12.05 -13.54 10.93
N ILE A 159 11.13 -13.20 11.83
CA ILE A 159 11.46 -12.64 13.15
C ILE A 159 12.27 -13.65 13.97
N ILE A 160 11.88 -14.94 13.95
CA ILE A 160 12.55 -15.99 14.73
C ILE A 160 13.98 -16.28 14.20
N LYS A 161 14.22 -16.17 12.89
CA LYS A 161 15.54 -16.43 12.28
C LYS A 161 16.59 -15.34 12.54
N LYS A 162 16.19 -14.14 13.01
CA LYS A 162 17.09 -13.01 13.28
C LYS A 162 17.52 -12.95 14.76
N LYS A 163 17.10 -13.91 15.59
CA LYS A 163 17.56 -14.16 16.95
C LYS A 163 18.72 -15.15 16.94
#